data_AF-A0A951U980-F1
#
_entry.id   AF-A0A951U980-F1
#
_cell.length_a   1.000
_cell.length_b   1.000
_cell.length_c   1.000
_cell.angle_alpha   90.00
_cell.angle_beta   90.00
_cell.angle_gamma   90.00
#
_symmetry.space_group_name_H-M   'P 1'
#
loop_
_entity.id
_entity.type
_entity.pdbx_description
1 polymer ?
#
loop_
_entity_poly.entity_id
_entity_poly.type
_entity_poly.pdbx_seq_one_letter_code
_entity_poly.pdbx_strand_id
1 'polypeptide(L)'
;MVEHSLEYRNIIHDYWTLASRPTLTESEADRLEEILHKAQSEPLLEFLLDEIDHILAHELGLLDEQFIKHQQDELRKAIDQAWCEQVLLEIRNRSKAIQKYLKGKGFYTGAIDGQIGPRTQEAIALLKKEANLKFERLEFFDVETWSIC
;
A
#
# COMPACT_ATOMS: atom_id res chain seq x y z
N MET A 1 -20.37 -36.20 7.11
CA MET A 1 -20.21 -34.83 6.55
C MET A 1 -21.39 -33.89 6.82
N VAL A 2 -22.58 -34.38 7.21
CA VAL A 2 -23.77 -33.52 7.49
C VAL A 2 -23.86 -33.08 8.96
N GLU A 3 -23.34 -33.87 9.91
CA GLU A 3 -23.44 -33.57 11.34
C GLU A 3 -22.69 -32.30 11.76
N HIS A 4 -21.45 -32.10 11.30
CA HIS A 4 -20.68 -30.90 11.62
C HIS A 4 -21.36 -29.61 11.15
N SER A 5 -22.03 -29.61 9.99
CA SER A 5 -22.75 -28.42 9.51
C SER A 5 -23.97 -28.04 10.36
N LEU A 6 -24.60 -29.01 11.02
CA LEU A 6 -25.73 -28.76 11.93
C LEU A 6 -25.22 -28.28 13.29
N GLU A 7 -24.09 -28.80 13.75
CA GLU A 7 -23.45 -28.40 14.99
C GLU A 7 -23.00 -26.94 14.95
N TYR A 8 -22.30 -26.53 13.89
CA TYR A 8 -21.90 -25.12 13.71
C TYR A 8 -23.10 -24.19 13.63
N ARG A 9 -24.19 -24.61 12.95
CA ARG A 9 -25.42 -23.81 12.85
C ARG A 9 -26.04 -23.52 14.22
N ASN A 10 -26.06 -24.51 15.11
CA ASN A 10 -26.58 -24.33 16.46
C ASN A 10 -25.68 -23.41 17.28
N ILE A 11 -24.36 -23.58 17.19
CA ILE A 11 -23.39 -22.73 17.90
C ILE A 11 -23.49 -21.27 17.45
N ILE A 12 -23.58 -21.04 16.14
CA ILE A 12 -23.75 -19.70 15.56
C ILE A 12 -25.05 -19.05 16.02
N HIS A 13 -26.15 -19.81 16.04
CA HIS A 13 -27.44 -19.32 16.51
C HIS A 13 -27.43 -18.98 18.01
N ASP A 14 -26.82 -19.84 18.83
CA ASP A 14 -26.64 -19.60 20.26
C ASP A 14 -25.80 -18.33 20.48
N TYR A 15 -24.64 -18.23 19.82
CA TYR A 15 -23.76 -17.07 19.91
C TYR A 15 -24.48 -15.78 19.52
N TRP A 16 -25.15 -15.76 18.37
CA TRP A 16 -25.93 -14.61 17.90
C TRP A 16 -26.98 -14.18 18.94
N THR A 17 -27.72 -15.15 19.49
CA THR A 17 -28.78 -14.89 20.48
C THR A 17 -28.21 -14.32 21.77
N LEU A 18 -27.07 -14.83 22.24
CA LEU A 18 -26.40 -14.37 23.44
C LEU A 18 -25.78 -12.98 23.22
N ALA A 19 -25.03 -12.78 22.14
CA ALA A 19 -24.36 -11.52 21.82
C ALA A 19 -25.34 -10.37 21.47
N SER A 20 -26.55 -10.69 21.00
CA SER A 20 -27.62 -9.69 20.75
C SER A 20 -28.30 -9.19 22.04
N ARG A 21 -28.05 -9.83 23.20
CA ARG A 21 -28.75 -9.49 24.44
C ARG A 21 -28.04 -8.39 25.22
N PRO A 22 -28.76 -7.41 25.76
CA PRO A 22 -28.17 -6.33 26.56
C PRO A 22 -27.63 -6.80 27.92
N THR A 23 -28.12 -7.93 28.45
CA THR A 23 -27.68 -8.54 29.71
C THR A 23 -27.80 -10.06 29.63
N LEU A 24 -26.82 -10.78 30.17
CA LEU A 24 -26.79 -12.24 30.23
C LEU A 24 -26.98 -12.73 31.66
N THR A 25 -27.66 -13.86 31.81
CA THR A 25 -27.69 -14.62 33.07
C THR A 25 -26.40 -15.42 33.26
N GLU A 26 -26.14 -15.90 34.48
CA GLU A 26 -24.93 -16.69 34.79
C GLU A 26 -24.79 -17.92 33.86
N SER A 27 -25.86 -18.70 33.70
CA SER A 27 -25.88 -19.85 32.78
C SER A 27 -25.68 -19.50 31.30
N GLU A 28 -26.05 -18.28 30.90
CA GLU A 28 -25.88 -17.80 29.53
C GLU A 28 -24.47 -17.26 29.29
N ALA A 29 -23.85 -16.68 30.31
CA ALA A 29 -22.45 -16.30 30.29
C ALA A 29 -21.54 -17.53 30.22
N ASP A 30 -21.82 -18.57 31.03
CA ASP A 30 -21.10 -19.85 30.97
C ASP A 30 -21.18 -20.45 29.55
N ARG A 31 -22.38 -20.42 28.96
CA ARG A 31 -22.59 -20.93 27.60
C ARG A 31 -21.85 -20.12 26.54
N LEU A 32 -21.78 -18.80 26.68
CA LEU A 32 -21.00 -17.94 25.79
C LEU A 32 -19.50 -18.23 25.90
N GLU A 33 -19.00 -18.42 27.12
CA GLU A 33 -17.60 -18.77 27.39
C GLU A 33 -17.22 -20.11 26.75
N GLU A 34 -18.08 -21.13 26.86
CA GLU A 34 -17.90 -22.42 26.17
C GLU A 34 -17.75 -22.26 24.64
N ILE A 35 -18.59 -21.40 24.04
CA ILE A 35 -18.58 -21.15 22.59
C ILE A 35 -17.27 -20.46 22.19
N LEU A 36 -16.85 -19.43 22.93
CA LEU A 36 -15.61 -18.70 22.66
C LEU A 36 -14.37 -19.58 22.86
N HIS A 37 -14.37 -20.41 23.90
CA HIS A 37 -13.28 -21.37 24.13
C HIS A 37 -13.20 -22.40 23.00
N LYS A 38 -14.34 -22.88 22.48
CA LYS A 38 -14.36 -23.78 21.32
C LYS A 38 -13.81 -23.11 20.07
N ALA A 39 -14.16 -21.84 19.83
CA ALA A 39 -13.68 -21.06 18.69
C ALA A 39 -12.15 -20.96 18.64
N GLN A 40 -11.47 -20.82 19.79
CA GLN A 40 -10.00 -20.78 19.85
C GLN A 40 -9.33 -22.07 19.33
N SER A 41 -10.03 -23.20 19.41
CA SER A 41 -9.52 -24.50 18.93
C SER A 41 -9.93 -24.82 17.49
N GLU A 42 -10.86 -24.05 16.92
CA GLU A 42 -11.50 -24.33 15.63
C GLU A 42 -11.48 -23.08 14.73
N PRO A 43 -10.49 -22.94 13.81
CA PRO A 43 -10.31 -21.75 12.98
C PRO A 43 -11.54 -21.36 12.13
N LEU A 44 -12.36 -22.35 11.76
CA LEU A 44 -13.59 -22.12 11.00
C LEU A 44 -14.69 -21.50 11.86
N LEU A 45 -14.74 -21.84 13.15
CA LEU A 45 -15.69 -21.26 14.09
C LEU A 45 -15.28 -19.84 14.46
N GLU A 46 -13.99 -19.60 14.75
CA GLU A 46 -13.43 -18.26 14.98
C GLU A 46 -13.81 -17.27 13.85
N PHE A 47 -13.56 -17.66 12.60
CA PHE A 47 -13.95 -16.85 11.44
C PHE A 47 -15.46 -16.55 11.38
N LEU A 48 -16.31 -17.54 11.70
CA LEU A 48 -17.76 -17.35 11.68
C LEU A 48 -18.25 -16.45 12.82
N LEU A 49 -17.59 -16.49 13.98
CA LEU A 49 -17.89 -15.59 15.10
C LEU A 49 -17.50 -14.15 14.77
N ASP A 50 -16.34 -13.92 14.16
CA ASP A 50 -15.90 -12.58 13.71
C ASP A 50 -16.90 -11.95 12.73
N GLU A 51 -17.38 -12.74 11.76
CA GLU A 51 -18.41 -12.28 10.81
C GLU A 51 -19.73 -11.95 11.52
N ILE A 52 -20.13 -12.76 12.51
CA ILE A 52 -21.32 -12.46 13.33
C ILE A 52 -21.12 -11.18 14.13
N ASP A 53 -19.96 -10.97 14.75
CA ASP A 53 -19.64 -9.76 15.52
C ASP A 53 -19.69 -8.52 14.63
N HIS A 54 -19.19 -8.59 13.40
CA HIS A 54 -19.30 -7.50 12.44
C HIS A 54 -20.75 -7.19 12.08
N ILE A 55 -21.57 -8.20 11.84
CA ILE A 55 -23.00 -8.03 11.52
C ILE A 55 -23.76 -7.50 12.75
N LEU A 56 -23.52 -8.04 13.95
CA LEU A 56 -24.15 -7.60 15.19
C LEU A 56 -23.76 -6.17 15.55
N ALA A 57 -22.50 -5.80 15.35
CA ALA A 57 -22.04 -4.45 15.60
C ALA A 57 -22.71 -3.43 14.66
N HIS A 58 -23.02 -3.83 13.42
CA HIS A 58 -23.84 -3.04 12.50
C HIS A 58 -25.33 -3.02 12.93
N GLU A 59 -25.92 -4.18 13.24
CA GLU A 59 -27.35 -4.33 13.62
C GLU A 59 -27.69 -3.58 14.93
N LEU A 60 -26.80 -3.63 15.91
CA LEU A 60 -26.94 -2.93 17.20
C LEU A 60 -26.57 -1.44 17.11
N GLY A 61 -26.16 -0.95 15.93
CA GLY A 61 -25.72 0.43 15.71
C GLY A 61 -24.47 0.81 16.50
N LEU A 62 -23.69 -0.18 16.96
CA LEU A 62 -22.42 0.02 17.68
C LEU A 62 -21.32 0.52 16.74
N LEU A 63 -21.41 0.17 15.46
CA LEU A 63 -20.65 0.79 14.38
C LEU A 63 -21.53 1.85 13.73
N ASP A 64 -21.43 3.09 14.21
CA ASP A 64 -22.03 4.23 13.52
C ASP A 64 -21.46 4.27 12.09
N GLU A 65 -22.34 4.31 11.08
CA GLU A 65 -21.97 4.45 9.67
C GLU A 65 -21.02 5.65 9.47
N GLN A 66 -21.15 6.68 10.32
CA GLN A 66 -20.25 7.82 10.36
C GLN A 66 -18.84 7.45 10.86
N PHE A 67 -18.70 6.53 11.82
CA PHE A 67 -17.40 6.05 12.30
C PHE A 67 -16.69 5.20 11.25
N ILE A 68 -17.39 4.28 10.58
CA ILE A 68 -16.82 3.49 9.47
C ILE A 68 -16.37 4.41 8.35
N LYS A 69 -17.22 5.36 7.95
CA LYS A 69 -16.90 6.34 6.90
C LYS A 69 -15.73 7.24 7.31
N HIS A 70 -15.69 7.67 8.57
CA HIS A 70 -14.59 8.46 9.11
C HIS A 70 -13.28 7.68 9.11
N GLN A 71 -13.27 6.43 9.57
CA GLN A 71 -12.08 5.56 9.52
C GLN A 71 -11.63 5.28 8.08
N GLN A 72 -12.57 5.05 7.16
CA GLN A 72 -12.26 4.89 5.74
C GLN A 72 -11.68 6.17 5.11
N ASP A 73 -12.19 7.35 5.47
CA ASP A 73 -11.67 8.63 5.00
C ASP A 73 -10.29 8.94 5.58
N GLU A 74 -10.06 8.66 6.86
CA GLU A 74 -8.75 8.82 7.49
C GLU A 74 -7.73 7.83 6.92
N LEU A 75 -8.12 6.57 6.70
CA LEU A 75 -7.29 5.58 6.01
C LEU A 75 -6.97 6.01 4.58
N ARG A 76 -7.96 6.52 3.83
CA ARG A 76 -7.75 7.03 2.46
C ARG A 76 -6.78 8.21 2.45
N LYS A 77 -6.92 9.18 3.37
CA LYS A 77 -5.97 10.29 3.50
C LYS A 77 -4.57 9.82 3.86
N ALA A 78 -4.44 8.86 4.79
CA ALA A 78 -3.15 8.30 5.19
C ALA A 78 -2.48 7.56 4.02
N ILE A 79 -3.24 6.79 3.25
CA ILE A 79 -2.77 6.11 2.04
C ILE A 79 -2.36 7.13 0.98
N ASP A 80 -3.18 8.15 0.71
CA ASP A 80 -2.87 9.20 -0.27
C ASP A 80 -1.60 9.97 0.13
N GLN A 81 -1.43 10.28 1.42
CA GLN A 81 -0.24 10.95 1.94
C GLN A 81 1.00 10.05 1.86
N ALA A 82 0.89 8.78 2.26
CA ALA A 82 1.99 7.82 2.17
C ALA A 82 2.39 7.56 0.71
N TRP A 83 1.42 7.48 -0.20
CA TRP A 83 1.66 7.34 -1.63
C TRP A 83 2.34 8.60 -2.21
N CYS A 84 1.90 9.79 -1.80
CA CYS A 84 2.57 11.06 -2.14
C CYS A 84 4.02 11.08 -1.63
N GLU A 85 4.26 10.70 -0.37
CA GLU A 85 5.61 10.66 0.21
C GLU A 85 6.52 9.66 -0.51
N GLN A 86 5.99 8.49 -0.86
CA GLN A 86 6.72 7.47 -1.60
C GLN A 86 7.04 7.92 -3.03
N VAL A 87 6.08 8.48 -3.76
CA VAL A 87 6.31 9.05 -5.10
C VAL A 87 7.31 10.22 -5.05
N LEU A 88 7.20 11.11 -4.06
CA LEU A 88 8.15 12.20 -3.86
C LEU A 88 9.56 11.68 -3.54
N LEU A 89 9.68 10.62 -2.75
CA LEU A 89 10.95 9.98 -2.43
C LEU A 89 11.57 9.33 -3.66
N GLU A 90 10.78 8.64 -4.48
CA GLU A 90 11.22 8.04 -5.75
C GLU A 90 11.69 9.09 -6.76
N ILE A 91 10.92 10.17 -6.92
CA ILE A 91 11.30 11.32 -7.77
C ILE A 91 12.60 11.95 -7.27
N ARG A 92 12.74 12.14 -5.95
CA ARG A 92 13.96 12.68 -5.33
C ARG A 92 15.15 11.74 -5.54
N ASN A 93 14.97 10.44 -5.41
CA ASN A 93 16.03 9.44 -5.61
C ASN A 93 16.47 9.39 -7.07
N ARG A 94 15.52 9.41 -8.01
CA ARG A 94 15.81 9.51 -9.45
C ARG A 94 16.56 10.80 -9.77
N SER A 95 16.15 11.91 -9.17
CA SER A 95 16.83 13.21 -9.32
C SER A 95 18.26 13.19 -8.78
N LYS A 96 18.51 12.55 -7.64
CA LYS A 96 19.86 12.34 -7.11
C LYS A 96 20.71 11.46 -8.03
N ALA A 97 20.13 10.43 -8.64
CA ALA A 97 20.83 9.57 -9.59
C ALA A 97 21.26 10.35 -10.83
N ILE A 98 20.38 11.22 -11.35
CA ILE A 98 20.70 12.12 -12.47
C ILE A 98 21.82 13.10 -12.08
N GLN A 99 21.75 13.75 -10.92
CA GLN A 99 22.79 14.65 -10.45
C GLN A 99 24.15 13.93 -10.26
N LYS A 100 24.15 12.71 -9.71
CA LYS A 100 25.35 11.86 -9.60
C LYS A 100 25.96 11.57 -10.97
N TYR A 101 25.14 11.18 -11.93
CA TYR A 101 25.58 10.88 -13.28
C TYR A 101 26.20 12.11 -13.96
N LEU A 102 25.52 13.27 -13.89
CA LEU A 102 26.00 14.53 -14.46
C LEU A 102 27.31 14.98 -13.80
N LYS A 103 27.44 14.78 -12.48
CA LYS A 103 28.67 15.09 -11.74
C LYS A 103 29.82 14.18 -12.13
N GLY A 104 29.58 12.88 -12.26
CA GLY A 104 30.58 11.90 -12.73
C GLY A 104 31.05 12.15 -14.16
N LYS A 105 30.21 12.75 -15.01
CA LYS A 105 30.57 13.19 -16.36
C LYS A 105 31.22 14.59 -16.41
N GLY A 106 31.34 15.27 -15.27
CA GLY A 106 31.93 16.61 -15.17
C GLY A 106 31.00 17.77 -15.56
N PHE A 107 29.74 17.50 -15.91
CA PHE A 107 28.77 18.53 -16.32
C PHE A 107 28.07 19.23 -15.15
N TYR A 108 28.19 18.68 -13.93
CA TYR A 108 27.50 19.21 -12.76
C TYR A 108 28.43 19.33 -11.56
N THR A 109 28.56 20.54 -11.02
CA THR A 109 29.41 20.84 -9.84
C THR A 109 28.61 21.02 -8.56
N GLY A 110 27.28 21.08 -8.66
CA GLY A 110 26.38 21.29 -7.52
C GLY A 110 26.33 20.13 -6.53
N ALA A 111 25.56 20.34 -5.45
CA ALA A 111 25.26 19.32 -4.45
C ALA A 111 24.26 18.29 -5.00
N ILE A 112 24.38 17.03 -4.56
CA ILE A 112 23.42 15.97 -4.91
C ILE A 112 22.34 15.96 -3.84
N ASP A 113 21.31 16.76 -4.02
CA ASP A 113 20.20 16.97 -3.07
C ASP A 113 18.88 16.33 -3.54
N GLY A 114 18.79 15.95 -4.81
CA GLY A 114 17.56 15.43 -5.43
C GLY A 114 16.57 16.49 -5.86
N GLN A 115 17.00 17.75 -5.92
CA GLN A 115 16.20 18.86 -6.44
C GLN A 115 16.67 19.24 -7.84
N ILE A 116 15.76 19.18 -8.83
CA ILE A 116 16.07 19.60 -10.20
C ILE A 116 15.90 21.11 -10.32
N GLY A 117 16.87 21.86 -9.78
CA GLY A 117 16.96 23.31 -9.93
C GLY A 117 17.64 23.75 -11.24
N PRO A 118 17.77 25.08 -11.47
CA PRO A 118 18.32 25.65 -12.70
C PRO A 118 19.69 25.07 -13.10
N ARG A 119 20.60 24.91 -12.13
CA ARG A 119 21.94 24.33 -12.35
C ARG A 119 21.90 22.88 -12.82
N THR A 120 20.93 22.09 -12.34
CA THR A 120 20.75 20.70 -12.77
C THR A 120 20.19 20.67 -14.19
N GLN A 121 19.29 21.58 -14.55
CA GLN A 121 18.74 21.70 -15.90
C GLN A 121 19.80 22.14 -16.91
N GLU A 122 20.67 23.10 -16.57
CA GLU A 122 21.80 23.52 -17.38
C GLU A 122 22.78 22.36 -17.64
N ALA A 123 23.10 21.57 -16.62
CA ALA A 123 23.96 20.40 -16.76
C ALA A 123 23.34 19.32 -17.68
N ILE A 124 22.03 19.11 -17.61
CA ILE A 124 21.31 18.22 -18.54
C ILE A 124 21.38 18.75 -19.98
N ALA A 125 21.21 20.06 -20.18
CA ALA A 125 21.31 20.68 -21.50
C ALA A 125 22.72 20.56 -22.08
N LEU A 126 23.76 20.74 -21.27
CA LEU A 126 25.15 20.55 -21.68
C LEU A 126 25.45 19.09 -22.06
N LEU A 127 24.99 18.13 -21.27
CA LEU A 127 25.11 16.70 -21.60
C LEU A 127 24.40 16.37 -22.93
N LYS A 128 23.18 16.88 -23.13
CA LYS A 128 22.44 16.70 -24.38
C LYS A 128 23.17 17.29 -25.57
N LYS A 129 23.75 18.49 -25.41
CA LYS A 129 24.56 19.14 -26.45
C LYS A 129 25.83 18.34 -26.76
N GLU A 130 26.54 17.83 -25.75
CA GLU A 130 27.72 16.98 -25.98
C GLU A 130 27.35 15.66 -26.67
N ALA A 131 26.23 15.04 -26.28
CA ALA A 131 25.72 13.82 -26.92
C ALA A 131 25.36 14.09 -28.39
N ASN A 132 24.67 15.20 -28.68
CA ASN A 132 24.32 15.59 -30.05
C ASN A 132 25.57 15.90 -30.90
N LEU A 133 26.57 16.57 -30.32
CA LEU A 133 27.85 16.84 -31.00
C LEU A 133 28.67 15.56 -31.24
N LYS A 134 28.60 14.56 -30.35
CA LYS A 134 29.19 13.23 -30.60
C LYS A 134 28.44 12.49 -31.69
N PHE A 135 27.12 12.61 -31.73
CA PHE A 135 26.27 12.01 -32.74
C PHE A 135 26.54 12.62 -34.13
N GLU A 136 26.56 13.95 -34.25
CA GLU A 136 26.93 14.67 -35.49
C GLU A 136 28.37 14.37 -35.94
N ARG A 137 29.32 14.25 -34.99
CA ARG A 137 30.71 13.90 -35.31
C ARG A 137 30.85 12.47 -35.86
N LEU A 138 29.97 11.56 -35.46
CA LEU A 138 29.93 10.20 -36.01
C LEU A 138 29.27 10.17 -37.39
N GLU A 139 28.30 11.04 -37.67
CA GLU A 139 27.72 11.20 -39.02
C GLU A 139 28.67 11.91 -40.00
N PHE A 140 29.62 12.72 -39.52
CA PHE A 140 30.61 13.41 -40.35
C PHE A 140 31.87 12.58 -40.68
N PHE A 141 32.06 11.41 -40.06
CA PHE A 141 33.28 10.59 -40.21
C PHE A 141 33.13 9.38 -41.14
N ASP A 142 32.09 9.34 -41.97
CA ASP A 142 31.83 8.18 -42.86
C ASP A 142 31.48 8.57 -44.30
N VAL A 143 32.26 9.47 -44.92
CA VAL A 143 32.11 9.77 -46.36
C VAL A 143 33.38 9.59 -47.21
N GLU A 144 34.55 9.28 -46.63
CA GLU A 144 35.78 9.05 -47.43
C GLU A 144 36.58 7.79 -47.13
N THR A 145 36.18 6.91 -46.19
CA THR A 145 37.01 5.76 -45.81
C THR A 145 36.77 4.47 -46.61
N TRP A 146 35.99 4.49 -47.69
CA TRP A 146 35.82 3.33 -48.60
C TRP A 146 35.98 3.69 -50.09
N SER A 147 37.04 4.42 -50.43
CA SER A 147 37.46 4.59 -51.84
C SER A 147 38.68 3.73 -52.23
N ILE A 148 39.07 2.72 -51.46
CA ILE A 148 40.14 1.79 -51.86
C ILE A 148 39.82 0.37 -51.40
N CYS A 149 39.15 -0.40 -52.27
CA CYS A 149 39.44 -1.78 -52.68
C CYS A 149 38.24 -2.36 -53.45
#